data_AF-A0A924LSX6-F1
#
_entry.id   AF-A0A924LSX6-F1
#
_cell.length_a   1.000
_cell.length_b   1.000
_cell.length_c   1.000
_cell.angle_alpha   90.00
_cell.angle_beta   90.00
_cell.angle_gamma   90.00
#
_symmetry.space_group_name_H-M   'P 1'
#
loop_
_entity.id
_entity.type
_entity.pdbx_description
1 polymer ?
#
loop_
_entity_poly.entity_id
_entity_poly.type
_entity_poly.pdbx_seq_one_letter_code
_entity_poly.pdbx_strand_id
1 'polypeptide(L)'
;MAINNGTTVDINGVTTTTLNAGQSYAFLAPMGTLVETAAPVVMNSNQAVDRPGGCSDGVSDQMAPELVQGTAYFVVRGQGNSTAEQTTVIATQPNTTLPIQTYNLAGTLLATTPVTITNAGQFYTFINGDGATAYSASRVLANKKVSVYSGTAQGSAVDETTISPVSPCAGSLFVETAKFRSYAGGDLTYYGYVLLRSGTSIVNVTIGGTQTNLITFAGARRQLGTTGWYLIDFNETQISKPAVILLTSTNKMTVCLIQQGFGFSMSAVFSNFTEIPDAPTFAYASGGGCANNSANLSTPSGFAPFQWYLNGFP
;
A
#
# COMPACT_ATOMS: atom_id res chain seq x y z
N MET A 1 -15.90 10.38 -1.15
CA MET A 1 -16.90 10.71 -0.10
C MET A 1 -16.31 11.75 0.84
N ALA A 2 -17.02 12.84 1.11
CA ALA A 2 -16.58 13.85 2.07
C ALA A 2 -16.86 13.45 3.52
N ILE A 3 -15.91 13.70 4.42
CA ILE A 3 -16.08 13.49 5.87
C ILE A 3 -16.73 14.71 6.53
N ASN A 4 -16.41 15.92 6.04
CA ASN A 4 -16.87 17.18 6.61
C ASN A 4 -17.81 17.93 5.65
N ASN A 5 -18.62 18.83 6.20
CA ASN A 5 -19.45 19.74 5.40
C ASN A 5 -18.61 20.77 4.67
N GLY A 6 -19.07 21.21 3.50
CA GLY A 6 -18.40 22.25 2.72
C GLY A 6 -17.03 21.85 2.16
N THR A 7 -16.78 20.54 1.96
CA THR A 7 -15.52 20.06 1.38
C THR A 7 -15.49 20.35 -0.11
N THR A 8 -14.67 21.30 -0.56
CA THR A 8 -14.44 21.52 -1.99
C THR A 8 -13.60 20.39 -2.57
N VAL A 9 -13.88 20.04 -3.82
CA VAL A 9 -13.10 19.08 -4.62
C VAL A 9 -12.60 19.80 -5.86
N ASP A 10 -11.29 19.92 -5.95
CA ASP A 10 -10.59 20.56 -7.05
C ASP A 10 -9.90 19.50 -7.91
N ILE A 11 -10.10 19.57 -9.23
CA ILE A 11 -9.50 18.65 -10.19
C ILE A 11 -8.59 19.47 -11.09
N ASN A 12 -7.28 19.18 -11.08
CA ASN A 12 -6.25 19.98 -11.76
C ASN A 12 -6.35 21.49 -11.44
N GLY A 13 -6.56 21.83 -10.16
CA GLY A 13 -6.65 23.21 -9.69
C GLY A 13 -7.97 23.92 -9.99
N VAL A 14 -9.00 23.21 -10.50
CA VAL A 14 -10.33 23.77 -10.77
C VAL A 14 -11.35 23.18 -9.81
N THR A 15 -11.98 24.03 -9.00
CA THR A 15 -13.11 23.63 -8.15
C THR A 15 -14.25 23.10 -8.98
N THR A 16 -14.49 21.80 -8.84
CA THR A 16 -15.46 21.05 -9.63
C THR A 16 -16.78 20.91 -8.86
N THR A 17 -16.71 20.73 -7.54
CA THR A 17 -17.89 20.59 -6.69
C THR A 17 -17.58 20.90 -5.23
N THR A 18 -18.64 21.08 -4.43
CA THR A 18 -18.58 21.17 -2.97
C THR A 18 -19.50 20.11 -2.37
N LEU A 19 -18.95 19.29 -1.48
CA LEU A 19 -19.65 18.16 -0.86
C LEU A 19 -19.91 18.43 0.62
N ASN A 20 -21.09 18.03 1.07
CA ASN A 20 -21.42 17.90 2.49
C ASN A 20 -21.03 16.51 3.01
N ALA A 21 -20.97 16.35 4.34
CA ALA A 21 -20.61 15.10 4.98
C ALA A 21 -21.47 13.94 4.46
N GLY A 22 -20.83 12.83 4.09
CA GLY A 22 -21.47 11.64 3.51
C GLY A 22 -21.78 11.74 2.01
N GLN A 23 -21.67 12.92 1.39
CA GLN A 23 -21.85 13.04 -0.05
C GLN A 23 -20.62 12.52 -0.80
N SER A 24 -20.86 11.95 -1.98
CA SER A 24 -19.84 11.43 -2.87
C SER A 24 -19.99 12.02 -4.26
N TYR A 25 -18.87 12.13 -4.96
CA TYR A 25 -18.81 12.60 -6.33
C TYR A 25 -17.99 11.59 -7.14
N ALA A 26 -18.58 11.09 -8.22
CA ALA A 26 -17.91 10.21 -9.17
C ALA A 26 -17.51 11.04 -10.39
N PHE A 27 -16.26 10.87 -10.83
CA PHE A 27 -15.72 11.57 -12.00
C PHE A 27 -14.77 10.65 -12.74
N LEU A 28 -14.55 10.97 -14.02
CA LEU A 28 -13.56 10.31 -14.87
C LEU A 28 -12.46 11.32 -15.19
N ALA A 29 -11.21 10.93 -14.97
CA ALA A 29 -10.05 11.74 -15.29
C ALA A 29 -8.90 10.85 -15.79
N PRO A 30 -7.95 11.40 -16.58
CA PRO A 30 -6.73 10.69 -16.93
C PRO A 30 -5.97 10.22 -15.68
N MET A 31 -5.33 9.06 -15.77
CA MET A 31 -4.48 8.53 -14.69
C MET A 31 -3.40 9.57 -14.29
N GLY A 32 -3.23 9.76 -12.99
CA GLY A 32 -2.29 10.73 -12.42
C GLY A 32 -2.79 12.18 -12.41
N THR A 33 -4.07 12.42 -12.69
CA THR A 33 -4.72 13.72 -12.44
C THR A 33 -4.60 14.11 -10.97
N LEU A 34 -4.25 15.38 -10.71
CA LEU A 34 -4.21 15.93 -9.35
C LEU A 34 -5.63 16.19 -8.86
N VAL A 35 -5.93 15.68 -7.67
CA VAL A 35 -7.19 15.88 -6.97
C VAL A 35 -6.88 16.43 -5.60
N GLU A 36 -7.43 17.60 -5.31
CA GLU A 36 -7.23 18.32 -4.05
C GLU A 36 -8.58 18.52 -3.38
N THR A 37 -8.59 18.42 -2.05
CA THR A 37 -9.80 18.65 -1.26
C THR A 37 -9.50 19.55 -0.07
N ALA A 38 -10.43 20.45 0.27
CA ALA A 38 -10.24 21.37 1.40
C ALA A 38 -10.35 20.69 2.77
N ALA A 39 -10.84 19.45 2.82
CA ALA A 39 -11.00 18.65 4.03
C ALA A 39 -10.83 17.15 3.74
N PRO A 40 -10.71 16.28 4.76
CA PRO A 40 -10.55 14.84 4.58
C PRO A 40 -11.67 14.20 3.75
N VAL A 41 -11.27 13.30 2.86
CA VAL A 41 -12.17 12.51 2.02
C VAL A 41 -11.72 11.05 1.99
N VAL A 42 -12.67 10.17 1.70
CA VAL A 42 -12.38 8.80 1.24
C VAL A 42 -12.42 8.81 -0.29
N MET A 43 -11.37 8.31 -0.91
CA MET A 43 -11.24 8.23 -2.37
C MET A 43 -10.76 6.83 -2.76
N ASN A 44 -11.36 6.29 -3.82
CA ASN A 44 -11.00 4.99 -4.39
C ASN A 44 -10.74 5.16 -5.88
N SER A 45 -9.83 4.35 -6.43
CA SER A 45 -9.75 4.10 -7.86
C SER A 45 -10.98 3.28 -8.26
N ASN A 46 -11.45 3.47 -9.48
CA ASN A 46 -12.46 2.61 -10.04
C ASN A 46 -12.28 2.56 -11.54
N GLN A 47 -12.30 1.36 -12.09
CA GLN A 47 -12.40 1.14 -13.52
C GLN A 47 -13.45 0.09 -13.76
N ALA A 48 -14.55 0.49 -14.41
CA ALA A 48 -15.67 -0.42 -14.68
C ALA A 48 -15.26 -1.60 -15.57
N VAL A 49 -14.24 -1.40 -16.40
CA VAL A 49 -13.71 -2.37 -17.35
C VAL A 49 -12.19 -2.18 -17.48
N ASP A 50 -11.41 -2.92 -16.69
CA ASP A 50 -9.97 -3.09 -16.92
C ASP A 50 -9.73 -4.27 -17.86
N ARG A 51 -8.90 -4.06 -18.89
CA ARG A 51 -8.71 -5.01 -20.01
C ARG A 51 -7.27 -5.35 -20.39
N PRO A 52 -6.43 -5.82 -19.46
CA PRO A 52 -5.10 -6.31 -19.83
C PRO A 52 -5.22 -7.52 -20.76
N GLY A 53 -4.80 -7.36 -22.01
CA GLY A 53 -4.80 -8.44 -23.02
C GLY A 53 -6.18 -8.95 -23.44
N GLY A 54 -7.25 -8.19 -23.21
CA GLY A 54 -8.61 -8.50 -23.67
C GLY A 54 -9.54 -9.20 -22.67
N CYS A 55 -9.06 -9.53 -21.48
CA CYS A 55 -9.90 -10.03 -20.36
C CYS A 55 -10.48 -8.85 -19.59
N SER A 56 -11.76 -8.85 -19.21
CA SER A 56 -12.47 -7.67 -18.69
C SER A 56 -13.00 -7.90 -17.29
N ASP A 57 -12.59 -7.08 -16.32
CA ASP A 57 -13.21 -7.05 -14.98
C ASP A 57 -13.35 -5.61 -14.46
N GLY A 58 -14.22 -5.40 -13.48
CA GLY A 58 -14.30 -4.15 -12.75
C GLY A 58 -13.31 -4.16 -11.60
N VAL A 59 -12.42 -3.16 -11.53
CA VAL A 59 -11.41 -3.06 -10.46
C VAL A 59 -11.61 -1.78 -9.66
N SER A 60 -11.34 -1.84 -8.36
CA SER A 60 -11.39 -0.69 -7.48
C SER A 60 -10.59 -0.92 -6.21
N ASP A 61 -9.81 0.06 -5.80
CA ASP A 61 -9.15 0.02 -4.50
C ASP A 61 -8.99 1.42 -3.89
N GLN A 62 -8.60 1.49 -2.62
CA GLN A 62 -8.36 2.73 -1.90
C GLN A 62 -7.26 3.58 -2.55
N MET A 63 -7.43 4.91 -2.59
CA MET A 63 -6.37 5.83 -2.99
C MET A 63 -5.76 6.50 -1.78
N ALA A 64 -4.48 6.21 -1.53
CA ALA A 64 -3.74 6.85 -0.46
C ALA A 64 -3.30 8.27 -0.87
N PRO A 65 -3.53 9.30 -0.02
CA PRO A 65 -3.10 10.66 -0.32
C PRO A 65 -1.58 10.76 -0.38
N GLU A 66 -1.05 11.73 -1.12
CA GLU A 66 0.40 11.92 -1.29
C GLU A 66 1.16 12.06 0.04
N LEU A 67 0.48 12.53 1.09
CA LEU A 67 1.06 12.66 2.42
C LEU A 67 1.59 11.33 2.95
N VAL A 68 0.84 10.23 2.79
CA VAL A 68 1.18 8.90 3.35
C VAL A 68 1.94 7.99 2.38
N GLN A 69 2.14 8.44 1.14
CA GLN A 69 2.97 7.74 0.15
C GLN A 69 4.46 7.80 0.54
N GLY A 70 5.22 6.83 0.06
CA GLY A 70 6.65 6.69 0.32
C GLY A 70 7.48 6.58 -0.97
N THR A 71 8.74 6.20 -0.78
CA THR A 71 9.74 6.11 -1.84
C THR A 71 10.23 4.68 -2.07
N ALA A 72 9.77 3.71 -1.28
CA ALA A 72 10.16 2.31 -1.42
C ALA A 72 8.94 1.43 -1.31
N TYR A 73 8.80 0.49 -2.25
CA TYR A 73 7.69 -0.45 -2.32
C TYR A 73 8.22 -1.82 -2.72
N PHE A 74 7.57 -2.88 -2.26
CA PHE A 74 7.76 -4.22 -2.78
C PHE A 74 6.45 -4.71 -3.38
N VAL A 75 6.56 -5.29 -4.56
CA VAL A 75 5.46 -5.96 -5.25
C VAL A 75 5.84 -7.41 -5.40
N VAL A 76 4.94 -8.31 -5.03
CA VAL A 76 5.15 -9.75 -5.13
C VAL A 76 4.26 -10.29 -6.24
N ARG A 77 4.87 -11.05 -7.15
CA ARG A 77 4.15 -11.70 -8.24
C ARG A 77 3.18 -12.74 -7.69
N GLY A 78 1.99 -12.75 -8.26
CA GLY A 78 0.97 -13.74 -7.96
C GLY A 78 1.12 -15.03 -8.74
N GLN A 79 0.03 -15.78 -8.82
CA GLN A 79 -0.08 -17.00 -9.62
C GLN A 79 -0.76 -16.75 -10.98
N GLY A 80 -0.98 -15.48 -11.34
CA GLY A 80 -1.55 -15.06 -12.60
C GLY A 80 -0.57 -15.06 -13.77
N ASN A 81 -0.80 -14.16 -14.72
CA ASN A 81 -0.03 -14.03 -15.96
C ASN A 81 0.66 -12.66 -16.06
N SER A 82 1.70 -12.55 -16.90
CA SER A 82 2.47 -11.31 -17.08
C SER A 82 1.74 -10.21 -17.84
N THR A 83 0.60 -10.51 -18.45
CA THR A 83 -0.22 -9.52 -19.17
C THR A 83 -1.04 -8.69 -18.18
N ALA A 84 -1.61 -9.33 -17.17
CA ALA A 84 -2.46 -8.69 -16.17
C ALA A 84 -1.75 -8.37 -14.85
N GLU A 85 -0.78 -9.19 -14.43
CA GLU A 85 0.00 -8.91 -13.22
C GLU A 85 1.13 -7.91 -13.53
N GLN A 86 0.72 -6.66 -13.64
CA GLN A 86 1.60 -5.52 -13.86
C GLN A 86 1.40 -4.48 -12.76
N THR A 87 2.46 -3.76 -12.44
CA THR A 87 2.44 -2.66 -11.48
C THR A 87 2.59 -1.36 -12.22
N THR A 88 1.73 -0.40 -11.87
CA THR A 88 1.81 0.98 -12.33
C THR A 88 2.28 1.87 -11.21
N VAL A 89 3.32 2.66 -11.48
CA VAL A 89 3.88 3.66 -10.56
C VAL A 89 3.58 5.04 -11.10
N ILE A 90 2.92 5.88 -10.31
CA ILE A 90 2.55 7.25 -10.69
C ILE A 90 3.44 8.24 -9.92
N ALA A 91 4.09 9.14 -10.64
CA ALA A 91 4.94 10.16 -10.04
C ALA A 91 4.11 11.33 -9.47
N THR A 92 4.31 11.70 -8.21
CA THR A 92 3.68 12.91 -7.63
C THR A 92 4.44 14.19 -8.01
N GLN A 93 5.68 14.05 -8.48
CA GLN A 93 6.57 15.16 -8.79
C GLN A 93 7.33 14.91 -10.10
N PRO A 94 7.71 15.97 -10.84
CA PRO A 94 8.53 15.83 -12.04
C PRO A 94 9.93 15.30 -11.72
N ASN A 95 10.60 14.72 -12.73
CA ASN A 95 11.95 14.15 -12.61
C ASN A 95 12.07 13.12 -11.48
N THR A 96 11.07 12.24 -11.38
CA THR A 96 11.07 11.12 -10.43
C THR A 96 11.84 9.96 -11.04
N THR A 97 12.92 9.53 -10.39
CA THR A 97 13.72 8.37 -10.80
C THR A 97 13.26 7.13 -10.04
N LEU A 98 13.07 6.03 -10.74
CA LEU A 98 12.53 4.77 -10.22
C LEU A 98 13.40 3.58 -10.67
N PRO A 99 14.56 3.31 -10.05
CA PRO A 99 15.20 2.01 -10.18
C PRO A 99 14.26 0.90 -9.69
N ILE A 100 13.87 0.02 -10.61
CA ILE A 100 13.06 -1.16 -10.34
C ILE A 100 13.99 -2.36 -10.25
N GLN A 101 14.05 -2.98 -9.08
CA GLN A 101 14.88 -4.16 -8.83
C GLN A 101 14.02 -5.42 -8.89
N THR A 102 14.39 -6.40 -9.70
CA THR A 102 13.66 -7.67 -9.82
C THR A 102 14.40 -8.77 -9.09
N TYR A 103 13.69 -9.57 -8.30
CA TYR A 103 14.20 -10.68 -7.51
C TYR A 103 13.51 -11.99 -7.92
N ASN A 104 14.28 -13.07 -8.01
CA ASN A 104 13.71 -14.40 -8.20
C ASN A 104 13.03 -14.94 -6.92
N LEU A 105 12.45 -16.14 -7.01
CA LEU A 105 11.82 -16.82 -5.87
C LEU A 105 12.78 -17.06 -4.69
N ALA A 106 14.09 -17.20 -4.91
CA ALA A 106 15.07 -17.34 -3.83
C ALA A 106 15.45 -16.00 -3.18
N GLY A 107 14.93 -14.88 -3.71
CA GLY A 107 15.28 -13.53 -3.29
C GLY A 107 16.58 -13.00 -3.88
N THR A 108 17.19 -13.68 -4.84
CA THR A 108 18.37 -13.19 -5.56
C THR A 108 17.99 -12.07 -6.52
N LEU A 109 18.73 -10.97 -6.50
CA LEU A 109 18.57 -9.88 -7.47
C LEU A 109 18.91 -10.39 -8.88
N LEU A 110 17.97 -10.28 -9.80
CA LEU A 110 18.14 -10.63 -11.22
C LEU A 110 18.56 -9.42 -12.06
N ALA A 111 17.89 -8.29 -11.86
CA ALA A 111 18.07 -7.10 -12.68
C ALA A 111 17.72 -5.82 -11.92
N THR A 112 18.23 -4.69 -12.41
CA THR A 112 17.79 -3.35 -12.02
C THR A 112 17.51 -2.53 -13.28
N THR A 113 16.26 -2.12 -13.46
CA THR A 113 15.81 -1.31 -14.59
C THR A 113 15.70 0.14 -14.15
N PRO A 114 16.54 1.06 -14.65
CA PRO A 114 16.41 2.48 -14.35
C PRO A 114 15.26 3.09 -15.17
N VAL A 115 14.41 3.85 -14.50
CA VAL A 115 13.32 4.61 -15.13
C VAL A 115 13.36 6.05 -14.63
N THR A 116 13.01 7.00 -15.49
CA THR A 116 12.78 8.39 -15.10
C THR A 116 11.45 8.85 -15.67
N ILE A 117 10.57 9.31 -14.78
CA ILE A 117 9.28 9.92 -15.12
C ILE A 117 9.47 11.44 -15.08
N THR A 118 9.32 12.08 -16.23
CA THR A 118 9.70 13.49 -16.42
C THR A 118 8.71 14.44 -15.75
N ASN A 119 7.41 14.18 -15.84
CA ASN A 119 6.37 15.06 -15.30
C ASN A 119 5.61 14.42 -14.13
N ALA A 120 5.06 15.24 -13.23
CA ALA A 120 4.08 14.77 -12.25
C ALA A 120 2.81 14.24 -12.96
N GLY A 121 2.15 13.26 -12.36
CA GLY A 121 0.99 12.57 -12.93
C GLY A 121 1.31 11.56 -14.02
N GLN A 122 2.51 11.60 -14.62
CA GLN A 122 2.95 10.54 -15.52
C GLN A 122 3.26 9.27 -14.74
N PHE A 123 3.16 8.14 -15.44
CA PHE A 123 3.29 6.83 -14.84
C PHE A 123 4.17 5.90 -15.68
N TYR A 124 4.64 4.84 -15.04
CA TYR A 124 5.35 3.74 -15.67
C TYR A 124 4.79 2.41 -15.20
N THR A 125 4.55 1.50 -16.14
CA THR A 125 4.00 0.17 -15.87
C THR A 125 5.04 -0.90 -16.18
N PHE A 126 5.19 -1.89 -15.30
CA PHE A 126 6.11 -3.01 -15.44
C PHE A 126 5.51 -4.32 -14.95
N ILE A 127 6.05 -5.44 -15.42
CA ILE A 127 5.55 -6.78 -15.04
C ILE A 127 5.96 -7.11 -13.59
N ASN A 128 5.04 -7.69 -12.82
CA ASN A 128 5.31 -8.08 -11.44
C ASN A 128 6.36 -9.19 -11.35
N GLY A 129 7.35 -9.02 -10.47
CA GLY A 129 8.43 -9.97 -10.23
C GLY A 129 9.26 -10.23 -11.48
N ASP A 130 9.62 -11.50 -11.69
CA ASP A 130 10.36 -11.96 -12.88
C ASP A 130 9.44 -12.26 -14.08
N GLY A 131 8.13 -12.02 -13.94
CA GLY A 131 7.13 -12.28 -14.97
C GLY A 131 6.73 -13.75 -15.14
N ALA A 132 7.32 -14.68 -14.40
CA ALA A 132 7.08 -16.12 -14.56
C ALA A 132 6.78 -16.82 -13.23
N THR A 133 7.59 -16.61 -12.21
CA THR A 133 7.61 -17.40 -10.98
C THR A 133 6.76 -16.75 -9.91
N ALA A 134 5.72 -17.44 -9.43
CA ALA A 134 4.94 -16.98 -8.28
C ALA A 134 5.85 -16.68 -7.08
N TYR A 135 5.53 -15.61 -6.35
CA TYR A 135 6.33 -15.09 -5.23
C TYR A 135 7.77 -14.62 -5.56
N SER A 136 8.13 -14.49 -6.84
CA SER A 136 9.17 -13.54 -7.24
C SER A 136 8.71 -12.12 -6.90
N ALA A 137 9.64 -11.18 -6.80
CA ALA A 137 9.32 -9.84 -6.31
C ALA A 137 10.01 -8.75 -7.13
N SER A 138 9.40 -7.58 -7.15
CA SER A 138 9.99 -6.34 -7.64
C SER A 138 10.04 -5.34 -6.51
N ARG A 139 11.09 -4.52 -6.49
CA ARG A 139 11.19 -3.38 -5.57
C ARG A 139 11.26 -2.09 -6.37
N VAL A 140 10.33 -1.19 -6.10
CA VAL A 140 10.36 0.18 -6.60
C VAL A 140 11.15 1.00 -5.58
N LEU A 141 12.23 1.65 -6.02
CA LEU A 141 13.02 2.54 -5.18
C LEU A 141 13.06 3.94 -5.81
N ALA A 142 12.12 4.78 -5.44
CA ALA A 142 11.99 6.14 -5.94
C ALA A 142 12.90 7.14 -5.20
N ASN A 143 13.27 8.23 -5.87
CA ASN A 143 13.88 9.39 -5.20
C ASN A 143 12.83 10.35 -4.60
N LYS A 144 11.57 10.21 -4.99
CA LYS A 144 10.44 11.05 -4.60
C LYS A 144 9.21 10.19 -4.29
N LYS A 145 8.21 10.75 -3.63
CA LYS A 145 6.98 10.01 -3.32
C LYS A 145 6.28 9.58 -4.61
N VAL A 146 5.70 8.39 -4.60
CA VAL A 146 4.94 7.84 -5.72
C VAL A 146 3.75 7.02 -5.24
N SER A 147 2.69 6.94 -6.04
CA SER A 147 1.64 5.93 -5.86
C SER A 147 2.04 4.64 -6.57
N VAL A 148 1.71 3.48 -5.99
CA VAL A 148 1.98 2.17 -6.60
C VAL A 148 0.73 1.31 -6.54
N TYR A 149 0.25 0.91 -7.71
CA TYR A 149 -0.90 0.03 -7.87
C TYR A 149 -0.45 -1.24 -8.58
N SER A 150 -0.77 -2.41 -8.03
CA SER A 150 -0.39 -3.70 -8.57
C SER A 150 -1.63 -4.47 -9.03
N GLY A 151 -1.60 -4.92 -10.28
CA GLY A 151 -2.56 -5.89 -10.79
C GLY A 151 -2.31 -7.28 -10.24
N THR A 152 -3.39 -8.02 -10.01
CA THR A 152 -3.39 -9.48 -9.79
C THR A 152 -4.38 -10.13 -10.75
N ALA A 153 -4.17 -11.40 -11.11
CA ALA A 153 -5.08 -12.06 -12.04
C ALA A 153 -5.19 -13.56 -11.85
N GLN A 154 -6.34 -14.11 -12.21
CA GLN A 154 -6.52 -15.54 -12.43
C GLN A 154 -7.32 -15.79 -13.70
N GLY A 155 -6.66 -16.29 -14.75
CA GLY A 155 -7.29 -16.41 -16.06
C GLY A 155 -7.73 -15.04 -16.57
N SER A 156 -9.04 -14.86 -16.74
CA SER A 156 -9.65 -13.58 -17.18
C SER A 156 -10.11 -12.66 -16.05
N ALA A 157 -10.10 -13.12 -14.79
CA ALA A 157 -10.39 -12.28 -13.66
C ALA A 157 -9.16 -11.44 -13.33
N VAL A 158 -9.33 -10.12 -13.23
CA VAL A 158 -8.26 -9.16 -12.92
C VAL A 158 -8.69 -8.31 -11.73
N ASP A 159 -7.73 -7.93 -10.89
CA ASP A 159 -7.97 -7.06 -9.75
C ASP A 159 -6.78 -6.11 -9.54
N GLU A 160 -7.01 -5.00 -8.85
CA GLU A 160 -6.02 -3.98 -8.52
C GLU A 160 -5.85 -3.90 -7.01
N THR A 161 -4.62 -3.75 -6.53
CA THR A 161 -4.37 -3.39 -5.14
C THR A 161 -3.31 -2.30 -5.00
N THR A 162 -3.55 -1.41 -4.07
CA THR A 162 -2.70 -0.30 -3.68
C THR A 162 -1.63 -0.82 -2.76
N ILE A 163 -0.39 -0.68 -3.20
CA ILE A 163 0.75 -1.17 -2.46
C ILE A 163 1.16 -0.13 -1.43
N SER A 164 1.15 -0.51 -0.16
CA SER A 164 1.63 0.33 0.92
C SER A 164 3.15 0.55 0.80
N PRO A 165 3.67 1.76 1.05
CA PRO A 165 5.11 1.99 1.10
C PRO A 165 5.73 1.22 2.26
N VAL A 166 6.95 0.72 2.04
CA VAL A 166 7.71 0.03 3.07
C VAL A 166 8.63 1.02 3.79
N SER A 167 8.51 1.06 5.10
CA SER A 167 9.34 1.91 5.96
C SER A 167 9.46 1.27 7.35
N PRO A 168 10.41 1.72 8.19
CA PRO A 168 10.46 1.30 9.59
C PRO A 168 9.18 1.61 10.38
N CYS A 169 8.42 2.62 9.94
CA CYS A 169 7.22 3.10 10.63
C CYS A 169 5.92 2.56 9.99
N ALA A 170 5.98 1.93 8.82
CA ALA A 170 4.84 1.34 8.13
C ALA A 170 4.65 -0.14 8.51
N GLY A 171 3.45 -0.65 8.27
CA GLY A 171 3.07 -2.02 8.59
C GLY A 171 2.42 -2.18 9.96
N SER A 172 1.98 -3.41 10.25
CA SER A 172 1.16 -3.75 11.42
C SER A 172 1.83 -4.84 12.25
N LEU A 173 1.72 -4.75 13.58
CA LEU A 173 2.14 -5.81 14.51
C LEU A 173 1.10 -6.94 14.60
N PHE A 174 -0.12 -6.63 14.19
CA PHE A 174 -1.30 -7.47 14.25
C PHE A 174 -2.09 -7.29 12.96
N VAL A 175 -2.46 -8.40 12.33
CA VAL A 175 -3.32 -8.44 11.15
C VAL A 175 -4.37 -9.51 11.38
N GLU A 176 -5.64 -9.14 11.22
CA GLU A 176 -6.77 -10.04 11.32
C GLU A 176 -7.67 -9.83 10.09
N THR A 177 -8.06 -10.94 9.46
CA THR A 177 -9.07 -10.91 8.40
C THR A 177 -9.79 -12.26 8.31
N ALA A 178 -10.91 -12.31 7.60
CA ALA A 178 -11.63 -13.54 7.35
C ALA A 178 -11.09 -14.26 6.10
N LYS A 179 -11.32 -15.58 6.02
CA LYS A 179 -11.10 -16.33 4.78
C LYS A 179 -12.02 -15.85 3.65
N PHE A 180 -11.55 -16.04 2.42
CA PHE A 180 -12.35 -15.78 1.22
C PHE A 180 -13.43 -16.86 1.04
N ARG A 181 -14.64 -16.41 0.73
CA ARG A 181 -15.79 -17.28 0.47
C ARG A 181 -16.45 -16.91 -0.85
N SER A 182 -16.94 -17.92 -1.56
CA SER A 182 -17.78 -17.74 -2.74
C SER A 182 -19.19 -17.28 -2.34
N TYR A 183 -19.96 -16.80 -3.31
CA TYR A 183 -21.38 -16.46 -3.11
C TYR A 183 -22.22 -17.63 -2.59
N ALA A 184 -21.82 -18.87 -2.92
CA ALA A 184 -22.49 -20.09 -2.46
C ALA A 184 -21.98 -20.57 -1.07
N GLY A 185 -21.11 -19.81 -0.42
CA GLY A 185 -20.59 -20.12 0.93
C GLY A 185 -19.43 -21.12 0.96
N GLY A 186 -18.88 -21.51 -0.20
CA GLY A 186 -17.70 -22.37 -0.30
C GLY A 186 -16.40 -21.59 -0.06
N ASP A 187 -15.37 -22.26 0.44
CA ASP A 187 -14.06 -21.65 0.66
C ASP A 187 -13.33 -21.43 -0.68
N LEU A 188 -12.78 -20.22 -0.88
CA LEU A 188 -11.94 -19.90 -2.04
C LEU A 188 -10.45 -20.07 -1.69
N THR A 189 -9.66 -20.48 -2.67
CA THR A 189 -8.20 -20.58 -2.51
C THR A 189 -7.57 -19.20 -2.50
N TYR A 190 -6.58 -19.03 -1.63
CA TYR A 190 -5.77 -17.84 -1.55
C TYR A 190 -4.34 -18.20 -1.21
N TYR A 191 -3.46 -17.30 -1.55
CA TYR A 191 -2.11 -17.27 -1.03
C TYR A 191 -1.83 -15.93 -0.38
N GLY A 192 -0.75 -15.89 0.39
CA GLY A 192 -0.34 -14.68 1.05
C GLY A 192 1.16 -14.57 1.13
N TYR A 193 1.60 -13.38 1.47
CA TYR A 193 2.97 -13.14 1.86
C TYR A 193 3.03 -12.15 3.00
N VAL A 194 4.05 -12.32 3.83
CA VAL A 194 4.45 -11.39 4.87
C VAL A 194 5.80 -10.81 4.48
N LEU A 195 5.85 -9.49 4.36
CA LEU A 195 7.07 -8.73 4.20
C LEU A 195 7.43 -8.04 5.50
N LEU A 196 8.67 -8.20 5.97
CA LEU A 196 9.14 -7.58 7.21
C LEU A 196 10.63 -7.30 7.18
N ARG A 197 11.06 -6.24 7.87
CA ARG A 197 12.48 -5.87 7.96
C ARG A 197 13.17 -6.60 9.11
N SER A 198 13.15 -7.94 9.07
CA SER A 198 13.83 -8.78 10.07
C SER A 198 14.07 -10.19 9.55
N GLY A 199 15.28 -10.72 9.77
CA GLY A 199 15.63 -12.10 9.44
C GLY A 199 15.22 -13.12 10.50
N THR A 200 14.84 -12.67 11.71
CA THR A 200 14.70 -13.55 12.88
C THR A 200 13.40 -13.37 13.65
N SER A 201 12.72 -12.21 13.54
CA SER A 201 11.49 -11.95 14.30
C SER A 201 10.42 -12.96 13.95
N ILE A 202 9.84 -13.62 14.95
CA ILE A 202 8.80 -14.64 14.76
C ILE A 202 7.55 -13.99 14.18
N VAL A 203 6.95 -14.63 13.18
CA VAL A 203 5.63 -14.29 12.64
C VAL A 203 4.72 -15.43 13.02
N ASN A 204 3.78 -15.21 13.93
CA ASN A 204 2.82 -16.22 14.35
C ASN A 204 1.56 -16.17 13.49
N VAL A 205 1.04 -17.33 13.12
CA VAL A 205 -0.31 -17.53 12.59
C VAL A 205 -1.15 -18.30 13.61
N THR A 206 -2.41 -17.91 13.81
CA THR A 206 -3.33 -18.67 14.69
C THR A 206 -4.01 -19.78 13.92
N ILE A 207 -3.79 -21.03 14.35
CA ILE A 207 -4.41 -22.23 13.79
C ILE A 207 -5.11 -22.97 14.93
N GLY A 208 -6.42 -23.21 14.80
CA GLY A 208 -7.19 -23.90 15.84
C GLY A 208 -7.12 -23.23 17.22
N GLY A 209 -6.99 -21.89 17.27
CA GLY A 209 -6.84 -21.13 18.51
C GLY A 209 -5.41 -21.09 19.09
N THR A 210 -4.44 -21.76 18.46
CA THR A 210 -3.04 -21.78 18.91
C THR A 210 -2.16 -20.94 18.00
N GLN A 211 -1.35 -20.05 18.57
CA GLN A 211 -0.33 -19.32 17.82
C GLN A 211 0.85 -20.23 17.49
N THR A 212 1.15 -20.34 16.21
CA THR A 212 2.31 -21.11 15.74
C THR A 212 3.13 -20.27 14.79
N ASN A 213 4.45 -20.45 14.81
CA ASN A 213 5.35 -19.74 13.91
C ASN A 213 5.07 -20.12 12.45
N LEU A 214 4.72 -19.15 11.60
CA LEU A 214 4.30 -19.35 10.22
C LEU A 214 5.28 -20.20 9.39
N ILE A 215 6.58 -20.02 9.62
CA ILE A 215 7.64 -20.74 8.88
C ILE A 215 7.72 -22.24 9.23
N THR A 216 6.96 -22.74 10.23
CA THR A 216 6.94 -24.18 10.53
C THR A 216 6.03 -24.97 9.58
N PHE A 217 5.11 -24.29 8.88
CA PHE A 217 4.17 -24.93 7.94
C PHE A 217 4.16 -24.30 6.55
N ALA A 218 4.65 -23.07 6.42
CA ALA A 218 4.66 -22.33 5.16
C ALA A 218 6.07 -22.15 4.58
N GLY A 219 6.18 -21.36 3.51
CA GLY A 219 7.41 -21.15 2.76
C GLY A 219 8.58 -20.61 3.59
N ALA A 220 9.78 -20.72 3.02
CA ALA A 220 11.00 -20.27 3.66
C ALA A 220 11.07 -18.74 3.72
N ARG A 221 11.47 -18.22 4.88
CA ARG A 221 11.89 -16.81 5.00
C ARG A 221 13.10 -16.59 4.10
N ARG A 222 12.96 -15.67 3.14
CA ARG A 222 14.06 -15.28 2.24
C ARG A 222 14.33 -13.79 2.31
N GLN A 223 15.59 -13.42 2.22
CA GLN A 223 15.97 -12.02 2.07
C GLN A 223 15.84 -11.62 0.61
N LEU A 224 15.31 -10.43 0.34
CA LEU A 224 15.29 -9.86 -1.01
C LEU A 224 16.60 -9.10 -1.25
N GLY A 225 17.53 -9.72 -1.96
CA GLY A 225 18.89 -9.25 -2.17
C GLY A 225 19.59 -8.93 -0.85
N THR A 226 20.21 -7.75 -0.78
CA THR A 226 20.88 -7.22 0.42
C THR A 226 20.05 -6.14 1.12
N THR A 227 18.74 -6.08 0.85
CA THR A 227 17.88 -4.95 1.29
C THR A 227 17.57 -4.95 2.79
N GLY A 228 17.76 -6.10 3.46
CA GLY A 228 17.32 -6.30 4.84
C GLY A 228 15.81 -6.55 4.99
N TRP A 229 15.07 -6.57 3.89
CA TRP A 229 13.67 -7.00 3.86
C TRP A 229 13.59 -8.48 3.56
N TYR A 230 12.68 -9.14 4.27
CA TYR A 230 12.44 -10.57 4.18
C TYR A 230 11.00 -10.83 3.77
N LEU A 231 10.80 -11.86 2.96
CA LEU A 231 9.50 -12.32 2.51
C LEU A 231 9.26 -13.74 3.05
N ILE A 232 8.07 -13.98 3.59
CA ILE A 232 7.56 -15.30 3.99
C ILE A 232 6.28 -15.52 3.20
N ASP A 233 6.29 -16.45 2.26
CA ASP A 233 5.07 -16.83 1.54
C ASP A 233 4.33 -17.95 2.26
N PHE A 234 3.02 -17.98 2.06
CA PHE A 234 2.16 -19.06 2.52
C PHE A 234 0.95 -19.20 1.60
N ASN A 235 0.22 -20.28 1.77
CA ASN A 235 -1.09 -20.49 1.20
C ASN A 235 -2.07 -21.02 2.24
N GLU A 236 -3.35 -20.94 1.90
CA GLU A 236 -4.48 -21.43 2.67
C GLU A 236 -4.31 -22.87 3.19
N THR A 237 -3.73 -23.78 2.41
CA THR A 237 -3.56 -25.19 2.78
C THR A 237 -2.45 -25.34 3.81
N GLN A 238 -1.34 -24.62 3.65
CA GLN A 238 -0.22 -24.62 4.59
C GLN A 238 -0.63 -24.10 5.99
N ILE A 239 -1.56 -23.14 6.05
CA ILE A 239 -2.05 -22.62 7.34
C ILE A 239 -3.33 -23.31 7.83
N SER A 240 -3.70 -24.46 7.25
CA SER A 240 -4.87 -25.26 7.64
C SER A 240 -6.23 -24.56 7.47
N LYS A 241 -6.35 -23.67 6.49
CA LYS A 241 -7.60 -23.04 6.03
C LYS A 241 -8.45 -22.43 7.17
N PRO A 242 -7.87 -21.55 8.01
CA PRO A 242 -8.57 -21.03 9.17
C PRO A 242 -9.72 -20.12 8.73
N ALA A 243 -10.80 -20.08 9.53
CA ALA A 243 -11.92 -19.17 9.27
C ALA A 243 -11.52 -17.69 9.44
N VAL A 244 -10.62 -17.43 10.38
CA VAL A 244 -10.00 -16.13 10.66
C VAL A 244 -8.49 -16.29 10.50
N ILE A 245 -7.90 -15.49 9.63
CA ILE A 245 -6.46 -15.42 9.41
C ILE A 245 -5.93 -14.36 10.39
N LEU A 246 -5.25 -14.81 11.43
CA LEU A 246 -4.64 -13.95 12.45
C LEU A 246 -3.12 -14.07 12.36
N LEU A 247 -2.45 -12.96 12.07
CA LEU A 247 -0.99 -12.87 12.00
C LEU A 247 -0.48 -11.86 13.03
N THR A 248 0.56 -12.25 13.79
CA THR A 248 1.20 -11.36 14.77
C THR A 248 2.71 -11.45 14.71
N SER A 249 3.39 -10.34 15.01
CA SER A 249 4.84 -10.30 15.17
C SER A 249 5.25 -9.17 16.09
N THR A 250 6.43 -9.26 16.68
CA THR A 250 7.07 -8.16 17.41
C THR A 250 7.67 -7.11 16.48
N ASN A 251 7.83 -7.41 15.19
CA ASN A 251 8.22 -6.45 14.16
C ASN A 251 7.03 -6.12 13.27
N LYS A 252 6.97 -4.88 12.76
CA LYS A 252 5.92 -4.48 11.82
C LYS A 252 5.98 -5.34 10.54
N MET A 253 4.81 -5.79 10.12
CA MET A 253 4.59 -6.64 8.95
C MET A 253 3.81 -5.88 7.89
N THR A 254 4.16 -6.09 6.63
CA THR A 254 3.28 -5.83 5.50
C THR A 254 2.72 -7.18 5.03
N VAL A 255 1.42 -7.40 5.24
CA VAL A 255 0.73 -8.64 4.88
C VAL A 255 -0.14 -8.38 3.67
N CYS A 256 -0.03 -9.23 2.67
CA CYS A 256 -0.95 -9.24 1.54
C CYS A 256 -1.55 -10.63 1.41
N LEU A 257 -2.85 -10.67 1.14
CA LEU A 257 -3.55 -11.89 0.78
C LEU A 257 -4.15 -11.69 -0.60
N ILE A 258 -3.97 -12.70 -1.44
CA ILE A 258 -4.43 -12.71 -2.81
C ILE A 258 -5.23 -13.99 -3.00
N GLN A 259 -6.54 -13.83 -3.14
CA GLN A 259 -7.43 -14.87 -3.59
C GLN A 259 -7.21 -15.05 -5.09
N GLN A 260 -6.70 -16.21 -5.48
CA GLN A 260 -6.68 -16.66 -6.87
C GLN A 260 -7.12 -18.12 -6.86
N GLY A 261 -8.16 -18.42 -7.61
CA GLY A 261 -8.83 -19.72 -7.59
C GLY A 261 -10.22 -19.68 -8.18
N PHE A 262 -10.63 -20.76 -8.84
CA PHE A 262 -12.01 -20.93 -9.31
C PHE A 262 -12.57 -19.81 -10.21
N GLY A 263 -11.69 -19.07 -10.90
CA GLY A 263 -12.09 -17.99 -11.82
C GLY A 263 -12.29 -16.64 -11.13
N PHE A 264 -11.81 -16.48 -9.90
CA PHE A 264 -11.83 -15.22 -9.15
C PHE A 264 -10.42 -14.76 -8.84
N SER A 265 -10.19 -13.46 -8.93
CA SER A 265 -9.00 -12.78 -8.41
C SER A 265 -9.47 -11.69 -7.44
N MET A 266 -8.98 -11.71 -6.21
CA MET A 266 -9.11 -10.58 -5.29
C MET A 266 -7.79 -10.38 -4.55
N SER A 267 -7.33 -9.15 -4.41
CA SER A 267 -6.08 -8.85 -3.70
C SER A 267 -6.25 -7.69 -2.74
N ALA A 268 -5.67 -7.82 -1.56
CA ALA A 268 -5.63 -6.72 -0.60
C ALA A 268 -4.34 -6.76 0.22
N VAL A 269 -3.81 -5.58 0.48
CA VAL A 269 -2.74 -5.35 1.44
C VAL A 269 -3.37 -4.99 2.79
N PHE A 270 -3.19 -5.85 3.78
CA PHE A 270 -3.76 -5.74 5.12
C PHE A 270 -2.73 -5.14 6.08
N SER A 271 -2.28 -3.92 5.80
CA SER A 271 -1.24 -3.26 6.59
C SER A 271 -1.35 -1.76 6.57
N ASN A 272 -0.99 -1.14 7.69
CA ASN A 272 -1.07 0.31 7.82
C ASN A 272 -0.03 0.97 6.91
N PHE A 273 -0.46 2.06 6.26
CA PHE A 273 0.46 3.05 5.72
C PHE A 273 1.33 3.64 6.84
N THR A 274 2.41 4.34 6.46
CA THR A 274 3.20 5.07 7.44
C THR A 274 2.30 5.96 8.29
N GLU A 275 2.31 5.77 9.60
CA GLU A 275 1.65 6.68 10.54
C GLU A 275 2.37 8.02 10.49
N ILE A 276 1.61 9.08 10.24
CA ILE A 276 2.11 10.45 10.19
C ILE A 276 1.48 11.19 11.35
N PRO A 277 2.28 11.87 12.20
CA PRO A 277 1.71 12.69 13.26
C PRO A 277 0.85 13.79 12.66
N ASP A 278 -0.26 14.11 13.32
CA ASP A 278 -0.99 15.33 13.01
C ASP A 278 -0.06 16.54 13.09
N ALA A 279 -0.41 17.58 12.32
CA ALA A 279 0.31 18.85 12.39
C ALA A 279 0.30 19.37 13.84
N PRO A 280 1.44 19.93 14.32
CA PRO A 280 1.46 20.56 15.63
C PRO A 280 0.43 21.68 15.71
N THR A 281 -0.24 21.79 16.83
CA THR A 281 -1.18 22.89 17.08
C THR A 281 -0.50 23.97 17.90
N PHE A 282 -0.93 25.22 17.71
CA PHE A 282 -0.46 26.33 18.53
C PHE A 282 -1.65 27.06 19.16
N ALA A 283 -1.50 27.42 20.43
CA ALA A 283 -2.42 28.31 21.13
C ALA A 283 -1.65 29.59 21.47
N TYR A 284 -2.04 30.68 20.83
CA TYR A 284 -1.47 32.00 21.11
C TYR A 284 -2.04 32.54 22.43
N ALA A 285 -1.15 33.02 23.30
CA ALA A 285 -1.48 33.69 24.53
C ALA A 285 -1.06 35.16 24.44
N SER A 286 -2.05 36.06 24.34
CA SER A 286 -1.81 37.50 24.31
C SER A 286 -1.43 38.00 25.70
N GLY A 287 -0.28 38.66 25.83
CA GLY A 287 0.20 39.20 27.11
C GLY A 287 -0.03 40.71 27.28
N GLY A 288 -0.96 41.30 26.53
CA GLY A 288 -1.28 42.73 26.64
C GLY A 288 -0.26 43.68 26.00
N GLY A 289 0.61 43.21 25.11
CA GLY A 289 1.56 44.04 24.34
C GLY A 289 2.50 43.20 23.46
N CYS A 290 3.23 43.83 22.53
CA CYS A 290 4.10 43.12 21.57
C CYS A 290 5.18 42.24 22.22
N ALA A 291 5.67 42.60 23.41
CA ALA A 291 6.77 41.93 24.09
C ALA A 291 6.35 40.79 25.04
N ASN A 292 5.06 40.65 25.36
CA ASN A 292 4.57 39.71 26.37
C ASN A 292 3.76 38.55 25.77
N ASN A 293 3.79 38.40 24.45
CA ASN A 293 3.05 37.34 23.77
C ASN A 293 3.81 36.03 23.87
N SER A 294 3.07 34.94 24.07
CA SER A 294 3.62 33.58 24.06
C SER A 294 2.74 32.67 23.21
N ALA A 295 3.26 31.50 22.87
CA ALA A 295 2.51 30.46 22.19
C ALA A 295 2.81 29.11 22.84
N ASN A 296 1.75 28.35 23.12
CA ASN A 296 1.88 26.95 23.51
C ASN A 296 1.81 26.10 22.25
N LEU A 297 2.90 25.40 21.94
CA LEU A 297 2.97 24.44 20.86
C LEU A 297 2.70 23.05 21.43
N SER A 298 1.83 22.28 20.79
CA SER A 298 1.54 20.91 21.20
C SER A 298 1.58 19.94 20.02
N THR A 299 1.99 18.71 20.29
CA THR A 299 2.15 17.64 19.31
C THR A 299 1.42 16.39 19.79
N PRO A 300 1.03 15.49 18.86
CA PRO A 300 0.52 14.17 19.22
C PRO A 300 1.52 13.39 20.09
N SER A 301 1.01 12.64 21.07
CA SER A 301 1.83 11.74 21.88
C SER A 301 2.34 10.55 21.05
N GLY A 302 3.49 9.98 21.42
CA GLY A 302 4.04 8.78 20.76
C GLY A 302 4.93 9.02 19.54
N PHE A 303 5.07 10.27 19.06
CA PHE A 303 5.89 10.63 17.89
C PHE A 303 7.18 11.40 18.23
N ALA A 304 7.60 11.42 19.49
CA ALA A 304 8.85 12.04 19.90
C ALA A 304 10.08 11.31 19.30
N PRO A 305 11.22 11.99 19.07
CA PRO A 305 11.52 13.38 19.42
C PRO A 305 10.99 14.41 18.40
N PHE A 306 10.66 15.61 18.89
CA PHE A 306 10.32 16.77 18.06
C PHE A 306 11.44 17.81 18.12
N GLN A 307 11.61 18.56 17.03
CA GLN A 307 12.49 19.71 16.98
C GLN A 307 11.70 20.93 16.52
N TRP A 308 11.66 21.95 17.35
CA TRP A 308 11.01 23.22 17.05
C TRP A 308 12.02 24.17 16.42
N TYR A 309 11.56 25.07 15.55
CA TYR A 309 12.42 26.07 14.94
C TYR A 309 11.76 27.44 15.05
N LEU A 310 12.46 28.41 15.64
CA LEU A 310 12.09 29.82 15.61
C LEU A 310 12.92 30.52 14.53
N ASN A 311 12.27 31.03 13.49
CA ASN A 311 12.92 31.70 12.35
C ASN A 311 14.04 30.87 11.69
N GLY A 312 13.83 29.55 11.62
CA GLY A 312 14.81 28.62 11.02
C GLY A 312 15.94 28.17 11.94
N PHE A 313 15.95 28.60 13.21
CA PHE A 313 16.91 28.18 14.22
C PHE A 313 16.24 27.28 15.27
N PRO A 314 16.84 26.14 15.63
CA PRO A 314 16.24 25.21 16.58
C PRO A 314 16.25 25.71 18.03
#